data_AF-A0A942EPW8-F1
#
_entry.id   AF-A0A942EPW8-F1
#
_cell.length_a   1.000
_cell.length_b   1.000
_cell.length_c   1.000
_cell.angle_alpha   90.00
_cell.angle_beta   90.00
_cell.angle_gamma   90.00
#
_symmetry.space_group_name_H-M   'P 1'
#
loop_
_entity.id
_entity.type
_entity.pdbx_description
1 polymer ?
#
loop_
_entity_poly.entity_id
_entity_poly.type
_entity_poly.pdbx_seq_one_letter_code
_entity_poly.pdbx_strand_id
1 'polypeptide(L)' 'GFSFIEVLSPCPTQFGRRNRLERPDEMIKDLIRRCILEQEAEGLTEEERAEKIITGEFLS' A
#
# COMPACT_ATOMS: atom_id res chain seq x y z
N GLY A 1 15.24 -13.47 17.94
CA GLY A 1 14.71 -13.70 16.59
C GLY A 1 15.01 -12.51 15.72
N PHE A 2 14.80 -12.63 14.42
CA PHE A 2 14.88 -11.53 13.44
C PHE A 2 13.46 -11.15 13.03
N SER A 3 13.20 -9.85 12.90
CA SER A 3 11.90 -9.33 12.46
C SER A 3 12.13 -8.37 11.30
N PHE A 4 11.28 -8.47 10.28
CA PHE A 4 11.28 -7.58 9.12
C PHE A 4 9.96 -6.81 9.07
N ILE A 5 10.05 -5.51 8.82
CA ILE A 5 8.88 -4.63 8.68
C ILE A 5 9.06 -3.85 7.39
N GLU A 6 8.16 -4.06 6.44
CA GLU A 6 8.05 -3.25 5.22
C GLU A 6 7.06 -2.11 5.46
N VAL A 7 7.45 -0.87 5.14
CA VAL A 7 6.62 0.33 5.35
C VAL A 7 6.52 1.11 4.04
N LEU A 8 5.29 1.38 3.61
CA LEU A 8 5.02 2.25 2.47
C LEU A 8 5.15 3.72 2.90
N SER A 9 6.03 4.47 2.22
CA SER A 9 6.21 5.91 2.45
C SER A 9 6.10 6.67 1.13
N PRO A 10 5.05 7.50 0.91
CA PRO A 10 4.93 8.26 -0.31
C PRO A 10 5.96 9.42 -0.34
N CYS A 11 6.46 9.75 -1.52
CA CYS A 11 7.39 10.87 -1.73
C CYS A 11 6.77 11.90 -2.69
N PRO A 12 6.07 12.93 -2.19
CA PRO A 12 5.38 13.90 -3.05
C PRO A 12 6.36 14.75 -3.87
N THR A 13 7.58 14.98 -3.36
CA THR A 13 8.56 15.87 -3.99
C THR A 13 9.23 15.24 -5.21
N GLN A 14 9.70 14.00 -5.12
CA GLN A 14 10.41 13.33 -6.23
C GLN A 14 9.47 12.44 -7.04
N PHE A 15 8.80 11.49 -6.39
CA PHE A 15 7.90 10.57 -7.08
C PHE A 15 6.65 11.30 -7.57
N GLY A 16 6.00 12.07 -6.68
CA GLY A 16 4.77 12.78 -7.01
C GLY A 16 4.93 13.71 -8.22
N ARG A 17 5.90 14.63 -8.17
CA ARG A 17 6.17 15.58 -9.27
C ARG A 17 6.49 14.91 -10.61
N ARG A 18 7.20 13.77 -10.59
CA ARG A 18 7.55 13.05 -11.83
C ARG A 18 6.39 12.24 -12.42
N ASN A 19 5.40 11.90 -11.60
CA ASN A 19 4.28 11.04 -11.99
C ASN A 19 2.92 11.77 -11.98
N ARG A 20 2.92 13.11 -11.92
CA ARG A 20 1.69 13.94 -11.84
C ARG A 20 0.81 13.60 -10.63
N LEU A 21 1.43 13.20 -9.52
CA LEU A 21 0.84 12.88 -8.22
C LEU A 21 1.49 13.73 -7.12
N GLU A 22 1.72 15.01 -7.39
CA GLU A 22 2.53 15.90 -6.54
C GLU A 22 1.82 16.38 -5.26
N ARG A 23 0.52 16.12 -5.14
CA ARG A 23 -0.26 16.47 -3.95
C ARG A 23 -0.06 15.42 -2.85
N PRO A 24 0.56 15.78 -1.70
CA PRO A 24 0.82 14.82 -0.63
C PRO A 24 -0.44 14.16 -0.08
N ASP A 25 -1.55 14.91 0.02
CA ASP A 25 -2.80 14.39 0.57
C ASP A 25 -3.45 13.36 -0.35
N GLU A 26 -3.33 13.52 -1.67
CA GLU A 26 -3.85 12.55 -2.64
C GLU A 26 -3.06 11.24 -2.61
N MET A 27 -1.73 11.31 -2.50
CA MET A 27 -0.89 10.12 -2.39
C MET A 27 -1.20 9.31 -1.12
N ILE A 28 -1.39 9.98 0.01
CA ILE A 28 -1.75 9.32 1.27
C ILE A 28 -3.13 8.67 1.16
N LYS A 29 -4.12 9.38 0.59
CA LYS A 29 -5.46 8.82 0.34
C LYS A 29 -5.41 7.60 -0.58
N ASP A 30 -4.55 7.61 -1.60
CA ASP A 30 -4.37 6.45 -2.49
C ASP A 30 -3.84 5.23 -1.72
N LEU A 31 -2.80 5.42 -0.89
CA LEU A 31 -2.27 4.34 -0.05
C LEU A 31 -3.35 3.79 0.89
N ILE A 32 -4.10 4.65 1.59
CA ILE A 32 -5.20 4.23 2.48
C ILE A 32 -6.25 3.41 1.73
N ARG A 33 -6.59 3.80 0.50
CA ARG A 33 -7.60 3.12 -0.32
C ARG A 33 -7.13 1.75 -0.84
N ARG A 34 -5.84 1.61 -1.10
CA ARG A 34 -5.24 0.41 -1.70
C ARG A 34 -4.76 -0.59 -0.65
N CYS A 35 -4.36 -0.12 0.53
CA CYS A 35 -3.93 -1.00 1.61
C CYS A 35 -5.13 -1.69 2.24
N ILE A 36 -5.03 -3.01 2.40
CA ILE A 36 -6.00 -3.84 3.12
C ILE A 36 -5.26 -4.80 4.05
N LEU A 37 -5.93 -5.32 5.07
CA LEU A 37 -5.40 -6.38 5.92
C LEU A 37 -5.39 -7.72 5.18
N GLU A 38 -4.48 -8.62 5.56
CA GLU A 38 -4.41 -9.99 5.00
C GLU A 38 -5.76 -10.71 5.05
N GLN A 39 -6.49 -10.58 6.15
CA GLN A 39 -7.82 -11.18 6.34
C GLN A 39 -8.87 -10.64 5.35
N GLU A 40 -8.77 -9.37 4.95
CA GLU A 40 -9.67 -8.76 3.96
C GLU A 40 -9.38 -9.25 2.54
N ALA A 41 -8.18 -9.81 2.30
CA ALA A 41 -7.77 -10.32 0.99
C ALA A 41 -8.28 -11.75 0.71
N GLU A 42 -8.70 -12.51 1.72
CA GLU A 42 -9.14 -13.91 1.58
C GLU A 42 -10.38 -14.08 0.68
N GLY A 43 -11.22 -13.05 0.60
CA GLY A 43 -12.46 -13.06 -0.20
C GLY A 43 -12.34 -12.47 -1.60
N LEU A 44 -11.15 -12.02 -2.01
CA LEU A 44 -10.93 -11.32 -3.29
C LEU A 44 -10.51 -12.29 -4.40
N THR A 45 -10.90 -12.00 -5.64
CA THR A 45 -10.31 -12.67 -6.81
C THR A 45 -8.84 -12.29 -6.99
N GLU A 46 -8.12 -13.01 -7.84
CA GLU A 46 -6.72 -12.71 -8.15
C GLU A 46 -6.56 -11.30 -8.76
N GLU A 47 -7.48 -10.93 -9.65
CA GLU A 47 -7.53 -9.61 -10.28
C GLU A 47 -7.81 -8.50 -9.25
N GLU A 48 -8.75 -8.74 -8.33
CA GLU A 48 -9.07 -7.80 -7.26
C GLU A 48 -7.89 -7.64 -6.29
N ARG A 49 -7.19 -8.72 -5.97
CA ARG A 49 -5.97 -8.70 -5.14
C ARG A 49 -4.84 -7.92 -5.80
N ALA A 50 -4.67 -8.04 -7.13
CA ALA A 50 -3.61 -7.36 -7.86
C ALA A 50 -3.68 -5.82 -7.75
N GLU A 51 -4.87 -5.27 -7.53
CA GLU A 51 -5.08 -3.82 -7.37
C GLU A 51 -4.85 -3.34 -5.91
N LYS A 52 -4.65 -4.26 -4.96
CA LYS A 52 -4.49 -3.97 -3.53
C LYS A 52 -3.05 -4.15 -3.06
N ILE A 53 -2.73 -3.51 -1.94
CA ILE A 53 -1.49 -3.73 -1.21
C ILE A 53 -1.85 -4.41 0.10
N ILE A 54 -1.45 -5.67 0.27
CA ILE A 54 -1.78 -6.43 1.47
C ILE A 54 -0.82 -6.02 2.58
N THR A 55 -1.37 -5.73 3.74
CA THR A 55 -0.65 -5.29 4.94
C THR A 55 -1.03 -6.18 6.13
N GLY A 56 -0.14 -6.32 7.11
CA GLY A 56 -0.39 -7.15 8.28
C GLY A 56 0.87 -7.89 8.74
N GLU A 57 0.65 -8.93 9.53
CA GLU A 57 1.68 -9.86 9.98
C GLU A 57 1.53 -11.16 9.20
N PHE A 58 2.52 -11.47 8.36
CA PHE A 58 2.46 -12.62 7.46
C PHE A 58 3.07 -13.90 8.06
N LEU A 59 3.93 -13.74 9.06
CA LEU A 59 4.67 -14.82 9.71
C LEU A 59 4.89 -14.44 11.17
N SER A 60 4.59 -15.37 12.08
CA SER A 60 4.72 -15.23 13.54
C SER A 60 5.53 -16.37 14.14
#